data_AF-A0AA39GCG2-F1
#
_entry.id   AF-A0AA39GCG2-F1
#
_cell.length_a   1.000
_cell.length_b   1.000
_cell.length_c   1.000
_cell.angle_alpha   90.00
_cell.angle_beta   90.00
_cell.angle_gamma   90.00
#
_symmetry.space_group_name_H-M   'P 1'
#
loop_
_entity.id
_entity.type
_entity.pdbx_description
1 polymer ?
#
loop_
_entity_poly.entity_id
_entity_poly.type
_entity_poly.pdbx_seq_one_letter_code
_entity_poly.pdbx_strand_id
1 'polypeptide(L)'
;MLRQTLRPVTRCAYTTASIAVQRAQSTTSKSAIKNIPVAAASATLAPTHLSNTQYPRSLQALHLKPLKREAEYGIPSCDLQIRSYSLQPLEFFSDFALRAAYYLGLPAFGPVPLPRITQRWTVPKSHFIFKKAQENFERRTYRRLIQIKDGRPETVQLWLAYLRKHQYYGIGMKANMWEFSELGVGKQMEALNDKVENLESAFSHLGQVKDIGTQQKVEELLASRKFKETVGLVEPPTRIREAQSQN
;
A
#
# COMPACT_ATOMS: atom_id res chain seq x y z
N MET A 1 25.29 -18.46 -44.69
CA MET A 1 24.20 -17.74 -45.39
C MET A 1 22.97 -18.64 -45.40
N LEU A 2 21.95 -18.33 -44.60
CA LEU A 2 20.61 -18.91 -44.68
C LEU A 2 19.66 -17.85 -44.11
N ARG A 3 19.04 -17.08 -45.01
CA ARG A 3 18.04 -16.07 -44.71
C ARG A 3 16.72 -16.78 -44.43
N GLN A 4 16.23 -16.71 -43.21
CA GLN A 4 14.82 -17.01 -42.92
C GLN A 4 14.06 -15.70 -42.76
N THR A 5 13.05 -15.57 -43.60
CA THR A 5 12.16 -14.43 -43.78
C THR A 5 11.24 -14.25 -42.56
N LEU A 6 11.31 -13.07 -41.94
CA LEU A 6 10.40 -12.63 -40.88
C LEU A 6 9.00 -12.40 -41.46
N ARG A 7 7.98 -13.06 -40.90
CA ARG A 7 6.56 -12.72 -41.15
C ARG A 7 6.17 -11.55 -40.25
N PRO A 8 5.49 -10.50 -40.76
CA PRO A 8 5.01 -9.41 -39.93
C PRO A 8 3.77 -9.84 -39.14
N VAL A 9 3.84 -9.75 -37.81
CA VAL A 9 2.67 -9.85 -36.93
C VAL A 9 1.90 -8.54 -37.01
N THR A 10 0.70 -8.61 -37.57
CA THR A 10 -0.27 -7.51 -37.64
C THR A 10 -0.58 -6.96 -36.24
N ARG A 11 -0.40 -5.64 -36.09
CA ARG A 11 -0.79 -4.88 -34.89
C ARG A 11 -2.31 -4.85 -34.77
N CYS A 12 -2.87 -5.35 -33.67
CA CYS A 12 -4.23 -5.03 -33.26
C CYS A 12 -4.29 -3.54 -32.89
N ALA A 13 -4.97 -2.75 -33.71
CA ALA A 13 -5.36 -1.40 -33.37
C ALA A 13 -6.50 -1.47 -32.33
N TYR A 14 -6.20 -1.19 -31.08
CA TYR A 14 -7.24 -0.91 -30.08
C TYR A 14 -7.66 0.54 -30.24
N THR A 15 -8.83 0.74 -30.85
CA THR A 15 -9.53 2.02 -30.91
C THR A 15 -9.85 2.46 -29.48
N THR A 16 -9.22 3.54 -29.02
CA THR A 16 -9.59 4.21 -27.77
C THR A 16 -10.88 4.98 -27.99
N ALA A 17 -12.01 4.42 -27.55
CA ALA A 17 -13.23 5.21 -27.39
C ALA A 17 -13.08 6.11 -26.16
N SER A 18 -12.86 7.39 -26.39
CA SER A 18 -12.93 8.46 -25.40
C SER A 18 -14.40 8.68 -25.00
N ILE A 19 -14.79 8.10 -23.86
CA ILE A 19 -16.05 8.49 -23.21
C ILE A 19 -15.79 9.78 -22.45
N ALA A 20 -16.23 10.89 -23.02
CA ALA A 20 -16.31 12.17 -22.34
C ALA A 20 -17.37 12.07 -21.22
N VAL A 21 -16.93 12.00 -19.97
CA VAL A 21 -17.81 12.11 -18.81
C VAL A 21 -18.15 13.58 -18.63
N GLN A 22 -19.30 14.01 -19.16
CA GLN A 22 -19.86 15.30 -18.81
C GLN A 22 -20.39 15.24 -17.37
N ARG A 23 -19.76 16.06 -16.53
CA ARG A 23 -20.04 16.27 -15.11
C ARG A 23 -21.41 16.93 -14.97
N ALA A 24 -22.45 16.16 -14.62
CA ALA A 24 -23.75 16.72 -14.26
C ALA A 24 -23.72 17.17 -12.80
N GLN A 25 -23.69 18.49 -12.58
CA GLN A 25 -23.94 19.10 -11.29
C GLN A 25 -25.43 18.95 -10.96
N SER A 26 -25.75 18.28 -9.86
CA SER A 26 -27.12 18.16 -9.38
C SER A 26 -27.53 19.42 -8.64
N THR A 27 -28.12 20.38 -9.34
CA THR A 27 -28.96 21.41 -8.72
C THR A 27 -30.41 20.96 -8.77
N THR A 28 -30.96 20.73 -7.58
CA THR A 28 -32.38 20.50 -7.30
C THR A 28 -33.31 21.40 -8.10
N SER A 29 -34.24 20.82 -8.84
CA SER A 29 -35.54 21.44 -9.09
C SER A 29 -36.62 20.38 -9.28
N LYS A 30 -37.69 20.51 -8.50
CA LYS A 30 -38.96 19.81 -8.65
C LYS A 30 -39.61 20.24 -9.97
N SER A 31 -40.11 19.31 -10.78
CA SER A 31 -41.45 19.42 -11.42
C SER A 31 -41.76 18.32 -12.45
N ALA A 32 -42.99 17.81 -12.32
CA ALA A 32 -43.92 17.38 -13.37
C ALA A 32 -43.55 16.19 -14.29
N ILE A 33 -43.93 14.99 -13.87
CA ILE A 33 -44.16 13.85 -14.76
C ILE A 33 -45.53 14.06 -15.45
N LYS A 34 -45.55 14.14 -16.78
CA LYS A 34 -46.78 14.06 -17.59
C LYS A 34 -47.15 12.58 -17.78
N ASN A 35 -48.39 12.25 -17.44
CA ASN A 35 -48.99 10.92 -17.54
C ASN A 35 -49.12 10.45 -19.00
N ILE A 36 -48.73 9.19 -19.27
CA ILE A 36 -49.08 8.44 -20.49
C ILE A 36 -50.07 7.33 -20.05
N PRO A 37 -51.16 7.09 -20.79
CA PRO A 37 -52.24 6.23 -20.32
C PRO A 37 -51.85 4.74 -20.39
N VAL A 38 -52.18 4.03 -19.32
CA VAL A 38 -52.03 2.58 -19.15
C VAL A 38 -53.11 1.86 -19.96
N ALA A 39 -52.72 1.10 -20.96
CA ALA A 39 -53.58 0.08 -21.57
C ALA A 39 -53.52 -1.20 -20.73
N ALA A 40 -54.67 -1.58 -20.21
CA ALA A 40 -54.86 -2.78 -19.40
C ALA A 40 -54.70 -4.06 -20.22
N ALA A 41 -53.81 -4.95 -19.79
CA ALA A 41 -53.79 -6.35 -20.18
C ALA A 41 -53.78 -7.22 -18.93
N SER A 42 -54.94 -7.85 -18.69
CA SER A 42 -55.25 -9.06 -17.93
C SER A 42 -54.14 -9.70 -17.06
N ALA A 43 -54.44 -9.78 -15.77
CA ALA A 43 -53.73 -10.53 -14.75
C ALA A 43 -53.61 -12.04 -15.11
N THR A 44 -52.37 -12.48 -15.31
CA THR A 44 -51.95 -13.85 -14.99
C THR A 44 -50.99 -13.74 -13.82
N LEU A 45 -51.39 -14.25 -12.65
CA LEU A 45 -50.59 -14.24 -11.41
C LEU A 45 -49.44 -15.26 -11.53
N ALA A 46 -48.43 -14.92 -12.33
CA ALA A 46 -47.08 -15.43 -12.14
C ALA A 46 -46.36 -14.50 -11.15
N PRO A 47 -45.46 -14.98 -10.27
CA PRO A 47 -44.67 -14.10 -9.41
C PRO A 47 -43.60 -13.42 -10.27
N THR A 48 -43.99 -12.48 -11.13
CA THR A 48 -43.15 -11.79 -12.12
C THR A 48 -42.48 -10.53 -11.57
N HIS A 49 -42.00 -10.55 -10.32
CA HIS A 49 -41.38 -9.36 -9.72
C HIS A 49 -40.07 -9.58 -8.95
N LEU A 50 -39.38 -10.71 -9.13
CA LEU A 50 -38.07 -10.99 -8.50
C LEU A 50 -36.93 -11.23 -9.51
N SER A 51 -37.01 -10.71 -10.73
CA SER A 51 -35.99 -10.95 -11.77
C SER A 51 -35.00 -9.82 -11.98
N ASN A 52 -35.09 -8.70 -11.25
CA ASN A 52 -34.19 -7.56 -11.47
C ASN A 52 -33.75 -6.85 -10.16
N THR A 53 -33.37 -7.64 -9.15
CA THR A 53 -32.76 -7.08 -7.94
C THR A 53 -31.29 -6.79 -8.23
N GLN A 54 -30.95 -5.51 -8.45
CA GLN A 54 -29.56 -5.09 -8.55
C GLN A 54 -28.86 -5.33 -7.21
N TYR A 55 -27.65 -5.91 -7.24
CA TYR A 55 -26.83 -6.03 -6.04
C TYR A 55 -26.44 -4.65 -5.49
N PRO A 56 -26.24 -4.52 -4.17
CA PRO A 56 -25.77 -3.27 -3.59
C PRO A 56 -24.42 -2.86 -4.18
N ARG A 57 -24.19 -1.54 -4.28
CA ARG A 57 -23.02 -0.98 -4.95
C ARG A 57 -21.68 -1.43 -4.34
N SER A 58 -21.67 -1.77 -3.04
CA SER A 58 -20.50 -2.35 -2.36
C SER A 58 -20.13 -3.73 -2.91
N LEU A 59 -21.12 -4.61 -3.12
CA LEU A 59 -20.92 -5.94 -3.71
C LEU A 59 -20.53 -5.82 -5.18
N GLN A 60 -21.21 -4.94 -5.92
CA GLN A 60 -20.88 -4.68 -7.33
C GLN A 60 -19.43 -4.20 -7.49
N ALA A 61 -18.96 -3.33 -6.60
CA ALA A 61 -17.59 -2.82 -6.63
C ALA A 61 -16.53 -3.94 -6.50
N LEU A 62 -16.81 -5.04 -5.77
CA LEU A 62 -15.88 -6.16 -5.63
C LEU A 62 -15.61 -6.88 -6.95
N HIS A 63 -16.65 -7.03 -7.79
CA HIS A 63 -16.53 -7.68 -9.10
C HIS A 63 -15.93 -6.76 -10.18
N LEU A 64 -15.95 -5.45 -9.94
CA LEU A 64 -15.36 -4.45 -10.82
C LEU A 64 -13.90 -4.19 -10.47
N LYS A 65 -13.20 -3.53 -11.40
CA LYS A 65 -11.87 -2.97 -11.16
C LYS A 65 -11.93 -1.93 -10.05
N PRO A 66 -10.83 -1.72 -9.31
CA PRO A 66 -10.79 -0.74 -8.23
C PRO A 66 -11.07 0.65 -8.80
N LEU A 67 -12.07 1.32 -8.25
CA LEU A 67 -12.39 2.70 -8.58
C LEU A 67 -11.24 3.60 -8.14
N LYS A 68 -10.98 4.66 -8.90
CA LYS A 68 -9.92 5.64 -8.61
C LYS A 68 -10.53 7.04 -8.54
N ARG A 69 -9.98 7.88 -7.67
CA ARG A 69 -10.32 9.30 -7.60
C ARG A 69 -9.31 10.11 -8.40
N GLU A 70 -9.75 11.24 -8.92
CA GLU A 70 -8.90 12.19 -9.63
C GLU A 70 -8.18 13.09 -8.61
N ALA A 71 -6.94 13.47 -8.91
CA ALA A 71 -6.15 14.39 -8.11
C ALA A 71 -6.30 15.81 -8.70
N GLU A 72 -6.39 16.83 -7.85
CA GLU A 72 -6.58 18.22 -8.27
C GLU A 72 -5.25 18.92 -8.56
N TYR A 73 -4.27 18.78 -7.65
CA TYR A 73 -2.97 19.44 -7.70
C TYR A 73 -1.87 18.47 -8.15
N GLY A 74 -2.03 17.18 -7.86
CA GLY A 74 -1.09 16.14 -8.27
C GLY A 74 0.23 16.15 -7.48
N ILE A 75 0.22 16.66 -6.24
CA ILE A 75 1.38 16.66 -5.35
C ILE A 75 1.45 15.30 -4.63
N PRO A 76 2.58 14.59 -4.65
CA PRO A 76 2.70 13.30 -3.96
C PRO A 76 2.73 13.49 -2.44
N SER A 77 1.83 12.80 -1.74
CA SER A 77 1.76 12.81 -0.27
C SER A 77 2.32 11.53 0.32
N CYS A 78 2.18 10.40 -0.36
CA CYS A 78 2.74 9.13 0.11
C CYS A 78 3.08 8.19 -1.05
N ASP A 79 4.25 7.56 -0.96
CA ASP A 79 4.67 6.48 -1.84
C ASP A 79 4.76 5.19 -1.05
N LEU A 80 3.88 4.25 -1.35
CA LEU A 80 3.90 2.90 -0.80
C LEU A 80 4.59 1.95 -1.76
N GLN A 81 5.78 1.48 -1.40
CA GLN A 81 6.50 0.44 -2.11
C GLN A 81 6.22 -0.93 -1.47
N ILE A 82 5.63 -1.82 -2.25
CA ILE A 82 5.28 -3.17 -1.85
C ILE A 82 6.24 -4.15 -2.50
N ARG A 83 6.76 -5.13 -1.74
CA ARG A 83 7.75 -6.11 -2.19
C ARG A 83 7.29 -7.52 -1.84
N SER A 84 7.48 -8.46 -2.76
CA SER A 84 7.26 -9.89 -2.50
C SER A 84 8.15 -10.75 -3.41
N TYR A 85 8.31 -12.02 -3.05
CA TYR A 85 8.96 -13.02 -3.91
C TYR A 85 7.96 -13.68 -4.88
N SER A 86 6.64 -13.52 -4.67
CA SER A 86 5.59 -14.03 -5.55
C SER A 86 4.71 -12.89 -6.09
N LEU A 87 4.14 -13.07 -7.28
CA LEU A 87 3.31 -12.06 -7.95
C LEU A 87 1.87 -12.05 -7.46
N GLN A 88 1.26 -13.23 -7.26
CA GLN A 88 -0.15 -13.36 -6.87
C GLN A 88 -0.52 -12.59 -5.58
N PRO A 89 0.19 -12.77 -4.44
CA PRO A 89 -0.10 -12.00 -3.23
C PRO A 89 0.14 -10.50 -3.45
N LEU A 90 1.18 -10.14 -4.20
CA LEU A 90 1.55 -8.76 -4.47
C LEU A 90 0.48 -8.00 -5.26
N GLU A 91 -0.09 -8.63 -6.29
CA GLU A 91 -1.14 -8.05 -7.12
C GLU A 91 -2.47 -8.00 -6.40
N PHE A 92 -2.84 -9.05 -5.68
CA PHE A 92 -4.03 -9.09 -4.84
C PHE A 92 -4.01 -7.97 -3.78
N PHE A 93 -2.91 -7.83 -3.05
CA PHE A 93 -2.80 -6.82 -2.01
C PHE A 93 -2.72 -5.40 -2.57
N SER A 94 -2.13 -5.23 -3.76
CA SER A 94 -2.15 -3.93 -4.46
C SER A 94 -3.58 -3.50 -4.82
N ASP A 95 -4.41 -4.44 -5.29
CA ASP A 95 -5.83 -4.17 -5.57
C ASP A 95 -6.60 -3.80 -4.29
N PHE A 96 -6.40 -4.57 -3.22
CA PHE A 96 -6.96 -4.30 -1.90
C PHE A 96 -6.61 -2.88 -1.39
N ALA A 97 -5.34 -2.49 -1.54
CA ALA A 97 -4.87 -1.17 -1.11
C ALA A 97 -5.52 -0.02 -1.89
N LEU A 98 -5.71 -0.18 -3.21
CA LEU A 98 -6.43 0.79 -4.03
C LEU A 98 -7.90 0.93 -3.62
N ARG A 99 -8.58 -0.19 -3.34
CA ARG A 99 -9.98 -0.17 -2.87
C ARG A 99 -10.10 0.59 -1.55
N ALA A 100 -9.20 0.34 -0.60
CA ALA A 100 -9.18 1.06 0.67
C ALA A 100 -8.96 2.58 0.49
N ALA A 101 -8.03 2.97 -0.39
CA ALA A 101 -7.77 4.37 -0.70
C ALA A 101 -9.01 5.07 -1.30
N TYR A 102 -9.72 4.39 -2.20
CA TYR A 102 -10.94 4.91 -2.81
C TYR A 102 -12.03 5.24 -1.78
N TYR A 103 -12.23 4.42 -0.75
CA TYR A 103 -13.22 4.71 0.28
C TYR A 103 -12.79 5.88 1.18
N LEU A 104 -11.50 6.01 1.47
CA LEU A 104 -10.99 7.00 2.42
C LEU A 104 -10.94 8.44 1.89
N GLY A 105 -10.95 8.66 0.57
CA GLY A 105 -10.65 10.01 0.09
C GLY A 105 -9.64 10.09 -1.01
N LEU A 106 -8.73 9.12 -1.05
CA LEU A 106 -7.37 9.35 -1.51
C LEU A 106 -7.26 9.02 -3.00
N PRO A 107 -6.78 9.96 -3.84
CA PRO A 107 -6.53 9.68 -5.25
C PRO A 107 -5.23 8.88 -5.37
N ALA A 108 -5.40 7.56 -5.41
CA ALA A 108 -4.32 6.60 -5.56
C ALA A 108 -4.02 6.30 -7.04
N PHE A 109 -2.76 6.45 -7.41
CA PHE A 109 -2.22 6.02 -8.68
C PHE A 109 -1.84 4.54 -8.56
N GLY A 110 -2.24 3.77 -9.58
CA GLY A 110 -2.26 2.31 -9.56
C GLY A 110 -0.89 1.67 -9.30
N PRO A 111 -0.83 0.32 -9.13
CA PRO A 111 0.43 -0.36 -8.86
C PRO A 111 1.38 -0.25 -10.05
N VAL A 112 2.29 0.70 -9.98
CA VAL A 112 3.34 0.89 -10.96
C VAL A 112 4.34 -0.25 -10.81
N PRO A 113 4.59 -1.06 -11.86
CA PRO A 113 5.55 -2.14 -11.81
C PRO A 113 6.96 -1.57 -11.78
N LEU A 114 7.61 -1.61 -10.62
CA LEU A 114 9.03 -1.30 -10.53
C LEU A 114 9.86 -2.48 -11.07
N PRO A 115 11.07 -2.22 -11.60
CA PRO A 115 11.93 -3.29 -12.08
C PRO A 115 12.21 -4.29 -10.96
N ARG A 116 12.12 -5.58 -11.26
CA ARG A 116 12.37 -6.65 -10.29
C ARG A 116 13.87 -6.79 -10.02
N ILE A 117 14.23 -7.05 -8.77
CA ILE A 117 15.62 -7.35 -8.40
C ILE A 117 15.82 -8.85 -8.56
N THR A 118 16.87 -9.27 -9.28
CA THR A 118 17.24 -10.69 -9.41
C THR A 118 18.61 -10.90 -8.81
N GLN A 119 18.69 -11.57 -7.67
CA GLN A 119 19.93 -11.97 -7.03
C GLN A 119 20.25 -13.39 -7.45
N ARG A 120 21.48 -13.64 -7.93
CA ARG A 120 21.92 -14.96 -8.39
C ARG A 120 23.12 -15.43 -7.59
N TRP A 121 23.14 -16.70 -7.25
CA TRP A 121 24.29 -17.34 -6.61
C TRP A 121 24.50 -18.74 -7.17
N THR A 122 25.75 -19.15 -7.25
CA THR A 122 26.16 -20.45 -7.79
C THR A 122 26.72 -21.29 -6.66
N VAL A 123 26.12 -22.46 -6.42
CA VAL A 123 26.52 -23.35 -5.32
C VAL A 123 26.95 -24.69 -5.90
N PRO A 124 28.05 -25.30 -5.43
CA PRO A 124 28.37 -26.68 -5.79
C PRO A 124 27.23 -27.63 -5.43
N LYS A 125 26.92 -28.59 -6.32
CA LYS A 125 25.85 -29.57 -6.05
C LYS A 125 26.20 -30.54 -4.91
N SER A 126 27.49 -30.86 -4.77
CA SER A 126 28.01 -31.69 -3.68
C SER A 126 28.73 -30.82 -2.66
N HIS A 127 28.65 -31.24 -1.40
CA HIS A 127 29.37 -30.65 -0.27
C HIS A 127 30.90 -30.74 -0.41
N PHE A 128 31.43 -31.73 -1.16
CA PHE A 128 32.88 -32.01 -1.22
C PHE A 128 33.37 -32.41 -2.62
N ILE A 129 34.63 -32.03 -2.94
CA ILE A 129 35.45 -32.31 -4.16
C ILE A 129 34.85 -31.87 -5.52
N PHE A 130 33.56 -32.09 -5.78
CA PHE A 130 32.95 -31.93 -7.11
C PHE A 130 32.64 -30.47 -7.52
N LYS A 131 33.66 -29.62 -7.65
CA LYS A 131 33.52 -28.20 -8.01
C LYS A 131 33.03 -27.93 -9.44
N LYS A 132 33.27 -28.85 -10.38
CA LYS A 132 32.80 -28.74 -11.78
C LYS A 132 31.27 -28.86 -11.90
N ALA A 133 30.63 -29.53 -10.93
CA ALA A 133 29.17 -29.66 -10.86
C ALA A 133 28.60 -28.54 -9.98
N GLN A 134 28.12 -27.46 -10.61
CA GLN A 134 27.50 -26.31 -9.93
C GLN A 134 26.02 -26.17 -10.33
N GLU A 135 25.26 -25.51 -9.47
CA GLU A 135 23.86 -25.16 -9.70
C GLU A 135 23.68 -23.65 -9.50
N ASN A 136 22.89 -23.05 -10.38
CA ASN A 136 22.55 -21.63 -10.34
C ASN A 136 21.22 -21.46 -9.63
N PHE A 137 21.21 -20.72 -8.54
CA PHE A 137 20.00 -20.32 -7.84
C PHE A 137 19.73 -18.84 -8.09
N GLU A 138 18.46 -18.47 -8.05
CA GLU A 138 18.07 -17.07 -8.09
C GLU A 138 16.94 -16.75 -7.13
N ARG A 139 16.99 -15.56 -6.55
CA ARG A 139 15.90 -14.95 -5.80
C ARG A 139 15.42 -13.72 -6.52
N ARG A 140 14.16 -13.75 -6.93
CA ARG A 140 13.48 -12.66 -7.63
C ARG A 140 12.62 -11.90 -6.63
N THR A 141 12.87 -10.60 -6.47
CA THR A 141 12.02 -9.71 -5.68
C THR A 141 11.21 -8.83 -6.63
N TYR A 142 9.90 -9.08 -6.66
CA TYR A 142 8.94 -8.26 -7.38
C TYR A 142 8.56 -7.06 -6.52
N ARG A 143 8.38 -5.91 -7.19
CA ARG A 143 8.13 -4.63 -6.53
C ARG A 143 7.02 -3.89 -7.27
N ARG A 144 6.08 -3.34 -6.51
CA ARG A 144 5.04 -2.42 -7.00
C ARG A 144 5.11 -1.14 -6.19
N LEU A 145 4.76 -0.03 -6.82
CA LEU A 145 4.66 1.28 -6.18
C LEU A 145 3.23 1.78 -6.32
N ILE A 146 2.62 2.18 -5.21
CA ILE A 146 1.34 2.87 -5.17
C ILE A 146 1.64 4.27 -4.67
N GLN A 147 1.28 5.27 -5.47
CA GLN A 147 1.50 6.67 -5.14
C GLN A 147 0.16 7.33 -4.84
N ILE A 148 0.05 7.96 -3.68
CA ILE A 148 -1.09 8.80 -3.32
C ILE A 148 -0.70 10.25 -3.54
N LYS A 149 -1.57 10.97 -4.25
CA LYS A 149 -1.45 12.42 -4.42
C LYS A 149 -2.50 13.12 -3.58
N ASP A 150 -2.26 14.38 -3.24
CA ASP A 150 -3.23 15.28 -2.59
C ASP A 150 -3.97 14.66 -1.39
N GLY A 151 -3.24 13.93 -0.55
CA GLY A 151 -3.79 13.24 0.62
C GLY A 151 -3.54 14.02 1.91
N ARG A 152 -4.58 14.13 2.75
CA ARG A 152 -4.43 14.67 4.12
C ARG A 152 -3.57 13.72 4.97
N PRO A 153 -2.60 14.21 5.77
CA PRO A 153 -1.66 13.35 6.48
C PRO A 153 -2.34 12.35 7.41
N GLU A 154 -3.32 12.79 8.20
CA GLU A 154 -4.10 11.91 9.09
C GLU A 154 -4.81 10.78 8.34
N THR A 155 -5.38 11.08 7.17
CA THR A 155 -6.12 10.10 6.36
C THR A 155 -5.16 9.09 5.71
N VAL A 156 -3.97 9.54 5.30
CA VAL A 156 -2.90 8.67 4.81
C VAL A 156 -2.40 7.74 5.93
N GLN A 157 -2.21 8.26 7.15
CA GLN A 157 -1.81 7.45 8.31
C GLN A 157 -2.88 6.39 8.64
N LEU A 158 -4.17 6.76 8.62
CA LEU A 158 -5.28 5.81 8.79
C LEU A 158 -5.27 4.71 7.71
N TRP A 159 -5.03 5.08 6.46
CA TRP A 159 -4.90 4.12 5.36
C TRP A 159 -3.74 3.15 5.60
N LEU A 160 -2.55 3.64 5.96
CA LEU A 160 -1.38 2.81 6.27
C LEU A 160 -1.63 1.89 7.47
N ALA A 161 -2.29 2.40 8.52
CA ALA A 161 -2.67 1.60 9.68
C ALA A 161 -3.63 0.46 9.31
N TYR A 162 -4.61 0.74 8.45
CA TYR A 162 -5.53 -0.25 7.92
C TYR A 162 -4.81 -1.34 7.10
N LEU A 163 -3.88 -0.94 6.23
CA LEU A 163 -3.06 -1.88 5.46
C LEU A 163 -2.17 -2.74 6.35
N ARG A 164 -1.60 -2.17 7.41
CA ARG A 164 -0.79 -2.93 8.38
C ARG A 164 -1.63 -3.96 9.12
N LYS A 165 -2.85 -3.59 9.55
CA LYS A 165 -3.79 -4.50 10.23
C LYS A 165 -4.20 -5.67 9.34
N HIS A 166 -4.38 -5.44 8.04
CA HIS A 166 -4.84 -6.43 7.06
C HIS A 166 -3.73 -6.85 6.07
N GLN A 167 -2.48 -6.88 6.52
CA GLN A 167 -1.34 -7.22 5.70
C GLN A 167 -1.42 -8.68 5.22
N TYR A 168 -1.33 -8.87 3.89
CA TYR A 168 -1.29 -10.21 3.31
C TYR A 168 0.09 -10.85 3.52
N TYR A 169 0.14 -12.18 3.66
CA TYR A 169 1.38 -12.90 3.95
C TYR A 169 2.42 -12.75 2.82
N GLY A 170 3.71 -12.84 3.19
CA GLY A 170 4.80 -12.81 2.20
C GLY A 170 4.99 -11.46 1.50
N ILE A 171 4.41 -10.39 2.04
CA ILE A 171 4.52 -9.02 1.54
C ILE A 171 5.30 -8.17 2.53
N GLY A 172 6.30 -7.43 2.04
CA GLY A 172 6.96 -6.35 2.78
C GLY A 172 6.53 -4.98 2.24
N MET A 173 6.22 -4.05 3.13
CA MET A 173 5.81 -2.68 2.80
C MET A 173 6.88 -1.67 3.25
N LYS A 174 7.15 -0.68 2.41
CA LYS A 174 7.91 0.52 2.75
C LYS A 174 7.08 1.73 2.32
N ALA A 175 6.72 2.58 3.27
CA ALA A 175 6.01 3.82 2.98
C ALA A 175 6.96 5.01 3.17
N ASN A 176 7.01 5.89 2.17
CA ASN A 176 7.58 7.23 2.31
C ASN A 176 6.39 8.20 2.41
N MET A 177 6.36 9.07 3.42
CA MET A 177 5.28 10.04 3.63
C MET A 177 5.87 11.45 3.61
N TRP A 178 5.24 12.35 2.87
CA TRP A 178 5.59 13.76 2.78
C TRP A 178 4.54 14.58 3.51
N GLU A 179 5.01 15.42 4.43
CA GLU A 179 4.17 16.36 5.17
C GLU A 179 4.72 17.77 4.95
N PHE A 180 3.81 18.73 4.86
CA PHE A 180 4.17 20.14 4.84
C PHE A 180 4.33 20.62 6.28
N SER A 181 5.47 21.23 6.56
CA SER A 181 5.73 21.92 7.83
C SER A 181 6.10 23.35 7.55
N GLU A 182 5.66 24.24 8.42
CA GLU A 182 6.09 25.64 8.39
C GLU A 182 7.49 25.79 8.98
N LEU A 183 8.08 26.98 8.79
CA LEU A 183 9.35 27.32 9.43
C LEU A 183 9.14 27.50 10.94
N GLY A 184 10.07 27.00 11.76
CA GLY A 184 9.95 27.07 13.23
C GLY A 184 9.35 25.82 13.89
N VAL A 185 9.75 24.63 13.42
CA VAL A 185 9.30 23.31 13.90
C VAL A 185 9.34 23.14 15.42
N GLY A 186 10.27 23.80 16.13
CA GLY A 186 10.40 23.68 17.60
C GLY A 186 9.14 24.07 18.36
N LYS A 187 8.48 25.18 17.97
CA LYS A 187 7.24 25.64 18.63
C LYS A 187 6.06 24.72 18.33
N GLN A 188 6.03 24.15 17.12
CA GLN A 188 4.98 23.20 16.73
C GLN A 188 5.09 21.89 17.51
N MET A 189 6.32 21.39 17.74
CA MET A 189 6.54 20.17 18.52
C MET A 189 6.12 20.34 19.98
N GLU A 190 6.39 21.50 20.59
CA GLU A 190 5.94 21.80 21.96
C GLU A 190 4.41 21.78 22.07
N ALA A 191 3.70 22.47 21.17
CA ALA A 191 2.23 22.46 21.14
C ALA A 191 1.61 21.09 20.77
N LEU A 192 2.36 20.20 20.11
CA LEU A 192 1.93 18.83 19.86
C LEU A 192 2.11 17.94 21.10
N ASN A 193 3.14 18.15 21.92
CA ASN A 193 3.34 17.40 23.16
C ASN A 193 2.14 17.54 24.10
N ASP A 194 1.57 18.75 24.22
CA ASP A 194 0.37 18.99 25.02
C ASP A 194 -0.85 18.18 24.51
N LYS A 195 -0.92 17.88 23.21
CA LYS A 195 -2.00 17.07 22.63
C LYS A 195 -1.78 15.57 22.82
N VAL A 196 -0.52 15.14 22.98
CA VAL A 196 -0.14 13.73 23.18
C VAL A 196 -0.62 13.21 24.54
N GLU A 197 -0.83 14.09 25.53
CA GLU A 197 -1.39 13.72 26.85
C GLU A 197 -2.75 13.00 26.75
N ASN A 198 -3.55 13.26 25.70
CA ASN A 198 -4.82 12.55 25.47
C ASN A 198 -4.67 11.07 25.06
N LEU A 199 -3.45 10.56 24.86
CA LEU A 199 -3.17 9.16 24.50
C LEU A 199 -3.02 8.22 25.70
N GLU A 200 -3.23 8.70 26.94
CA GLU A 200 -3.16 7.90 28.18
C GLU A 200 -3.94 6.57 28.10
N SER A 201 -5.09 6.57 27.43
CA SER A 201 -5.88 5.36 27.21
C SER A 201 -5.14 4.29 26.39
N ALA A 202 -4.35 4.67 25.39
CA ALA A 202 -3.50 3.77 24.62
C ALA A 202 -2.30 3.26 25.43
N PHE A 203 -1.74 4.10 26.32
CA PHE A 203 -0.64 3.73 27.21
C PHE A 203 -1.05 2.75 28.32
N SER A 204 -2.33 2.71 28.71
CA SER A 204 -2.84 1.69 29.64
C SER A 204 -2.62 0.25 29.14
N HIS A 205 -2.64 0.04 27.81
CA HIS A 205 -2.34 -1.25 27.18
C HIS A 205 -0.87 -1.65 27.25
N LEU A 206 0.05 -0.71 27.53
CA LEU A 206 1.49 -0.97 27.65
C LEU A 206 1.81 -1.76 28.93
N GLY A 207 0.83 -1.99 29.83
CA GLY A 207 0.96 -2.88 30.98
C GLY A 207 2.05 -2.45 31.98
N GLN A 208 2.50 -1.20 31.91
CA GLN A 208 3.44 -0.65 32.88
C GLN A 208 2.64 -0.25 34.13
N VAL A 209 2.54 -1.19 35.07
CA VAL A 209 1.90 -0.98 36.38
C VAL A 209 2.85 -0.27 37.36
N LYS A 210 4.10 0.00 36.95
CA LYS A 210 5.09 0.70 37.77
C LYS A 210 5.39 2.04 37.14
N ASP A 211 5.16 3.12 37.88
CA ASP A 211 5.73 4.42 37.59
C ASP A 211 7.25 4.26 37.48
N ILE A 212 7.81 4.45 36.28
CA ILE A 212 9.26 4.48 36.08
C ILE A 212 9.74 5.84 36.59
N GLY A 213 9.74 6.00 37.91
CA GLY A 213 9.81 7.26 38.61
C GLY A 213 11.17 7.95 38.62
N THR A 214 11.98 7.87 37.55
CA THR A 214 13.21 8.66 37.44
C THR A 214 13.72 8.69 36.00
N GLN A 215 13.98 9.90 35.48
CA GLN A 215 14.54 10.11 34.13
C GLN A 215 15.80 9.27 33.90
N GLN A 216 16.65 9.12 34.93
CA GLN A 216 17.87 8.32 34.89
C GLN A 216 17.63 6.82 34.61
N LYS A 217 16.55 6.24 35.15
CA LYS A 217 16.20 4.83 34.89
C LYS A 217 15.64 4.62 33.48
N VAL A 218 14.94 5.64 32.96
CA VAL A 218 14.47 5.66 31.57
C VAL A 218 15.68 5.75 30.63
N GLU A 219 16.62 6.65 30.91
CA GLU A 219 17.88 6.78 30.15
C GLU A 219 18.71 5.49 30.19
N GLU A 220 18.83 4.85 31.34
CA GLU A 220 19.53 3.57 31.49
C GLU A 220 18.84 2.43 30.68
N LEU A 221 17.50 2.40 30.67
CA LEU A 221 16.73 1.45 29.87
C LEU A 221 16.88 1.71 28.36
N LEU A 222 16.87 2.96 27.92
CA LEU A 222 17.11 3.34 26.52
C LEU A 222 18.56 3.03 26.09
N ALA A 223 19.51 3.20 27.02
CA ALA A 223 20.91 2.84 26.81
C ALA A 223 21.13 1.32 26.83
N SER A 224 20.20 0.56 27.42
CA SER A 224 20.32 -0.89 27.56
C SER A 224 20.45 -1.59 26.21
N ARG A 225 21.35 -2.57 26.17
CA ARG A 225 21.64 -3.34 24.96
C ARG A 225 20.40 -4.07 24.42
N LYS A 226 19.56 -4.61 25.32
CA LYS A 226 18.31 -5.28 24.95
C LYS A 226 17.37 -4.35 24.18
N PHE A 227 17.25 -3.09 24.60
CA PHE A 227 16.40 -2.12 23.91
C PHE A 227 16.98 -1.71 22.55
N LYS A 228 18.30 -1.51 22.47
CA LYS A 228 18.97 -1.21 21.19
C LYS A 228 18.87 -2.35 20.17
N GLU A 229 18.91 -3.60 20.63
CA GLU A 229 18.75 -4.80 19.81
C GLU A 229 17.32 -4.96 19.26
N THR A 230 16.29 -4.67 20.06
CA THR A 230 14.89 -4.78 19.61
C THR A 230 14.48 -3.69 18.61
N VAL A 231 15.01 -2.47 18.77
CA VAL A 231 14.76 -1.35 17.85
C VAL A 231 15.67 -1.41 16.62
N GLY A 232 16.67 -2.29 16.61
CA GLY A 232 17.55 -2.52 15.46
C GLY A 232 18.59 -1.42 15.23
N LEU A 233 18.95 -0.67 16.28
CA LEU A 233 19.94 0.43 16.25
C LEU A 233 21.38 -0.04 16.49
N VAL A 234 21.66 -1.34 16.39
CA VAL A 234 22.99 -1.88 16.68
C VAL A 234 23.94 -1.58 15.53
N GLU A 235 24.95 -0.76 15.80
CA GLU A 235 26.14 -0.69 14.96
C GLU A 235 26.93 -2.01 15.09
N PRO A 236 27.40 -2.60 13.97
CA PRO A 236 28.20 -3.81 14.04
C PRO A 236 29.47 -3.55 14.85
N PRO A 237 29.95 -4.50 15.67
CA PRO A 237 31.16 -4.31 16.43
C PRO A 237 32.33 -4.03 15.46
N THR A 238 32.93 -2.85 15.59
CA THR A 238 34.17 -2.51 14.91
C THR A 238 35.22 -3.55 15.31
N ARG A 239 35.73 -4.31 14.33
CA ARG A 239 36.83 -5.24 14.54
C ARG A 239 38.01 -4.44 15.09
N ILE A 240 38.29 -4.59 16.38
CA ILE A 240 39.56 -4.17 16.97
C ILE A 240 40.64 -5.06 16.34
N ARG A 241 41.34 -4.51 15.35
CA ARG A 241 42.69 -4.94 14.96
C ARG A 241 43.64 -3.94 15.63
N GLU A 242 44.79 -4.46 16.06
CA GLU A 242 45.93 -3.76 16.71
C GLU A 242 45.81 -3.73 18.25
N ALA A 243 46.74 -4.25 19.07
CA ALA A 243 48.15 -4.55 18.84
C ALA A 243 48.59 -5.81 19.61
N GLN A 244 49.09 -6.81 18.88
CA GLN A 244 50.16 -7.68 19.36
C GLN A 244 51.40 -7.36 18.53
N SER A 245 52.24 -6.46 19.05
CA SER A 245 53.65 -6.42 18.70
C SER A 245 54.44 -5.70 19.80
N GLN A 246 55.47 -6.39 20.31
CA GLN A 246 56.61 -5.89 21.10
C GLN A 246 56.40 -5.72 22.61
N ASN A 247 56.41 -6.83 23.35
CA ASN A 247 57.58 -7.37 24.08
C ASN A 247 57.14 -8.48 25.03
#